data_AF-A0A2D7V7J8-F1
#
_entry.id   AF-A0A2D7V7J8-F1
#
_cell.length_a   1.000
_cell.length_b   1.000
_cell.length_c   1.000
_cell.angle_alpha   90.00
_cell.angle_beta   90.00
_cell.angle_gamma   90.00
#
_symmetry.space_group_name_H-M   'P 1'
#
loop_
_entity.id
_entity.type
_entity.pdbx_description
1 polymer ?
#
loop_
_entity_poly.entity_id
_entity_poly.type
_entity_poly.pdbx_seq_one_letter_code
_entity_poly.pdbx_strand_id
1 'polypeptide(L)'
;MNGQTLQLFFSIALLAFLAIVGCAVPDLGDSETLEDAKRKAIPIDSLDRKLMHELIVLYVDQEEEPYTGWVREDHPNKTLKTLGFLKKGQKFGLWLHWHENQTMRLASEWHQDRLQGSYKEWYDNNRTKVVGQTFDGEVNGEWKGYYRNGSINSHSHTQMGKLEWMKVWTPDGSPCPLSKVENGNGAYWEYDEDGSRILRRVFSQGVERKAQAQSGK
;
A
#
# COMPACT_ATOMS: atom_id res chain seq x y z
N MET A 1 64.53 43.43 -21.25
CA MET A 1 63.14 43.91 -21.22
C MET A 1 62.23 42.74 -21.58
N ASN A 2 61.31 42.43 -20.67
CA ASN A 2 60.12 41.60 -20.80
C ASN A 2 60.34 40.08 -20.90
N GLY A 3 60.59 39.48 -19.72
CA GLY A 3 60.02 38.18 -19.40
C GLY A 3 58.66 38.36 -18.73
N GLN A 4 57.71 37.47 -19.02
CA GLN A 4 56.76 36.90 -18.06
C GLN A 4 55.90 35.84 -18.78
N THR A 5 56.22 34.60 -18.49
CA THR A 5 55.39 33.41 -18.64
C THR A 5 54.26 33.49 -17.62
N LEU A 6 53.01 33.46 -18.07
CA LEU A 6 51.85 33.36 -17.17
C LEU A 6 51.20 31.97 -17.33
N GLN A 7 51.58 31.04 -16.45
CA GLN A 7 50.75 29.89 -16.11
C GLN A 7 49.78 30.34 -15.02
N LEU A 8 48.47 30.23 -15.20
CA LEU A 8 47.56 30.35 -14.05
C LEU A 8 46.26 29.54 -14.25
N PHE A 9 46.23 28.42 -13.51
CA PHE A 9 45.14 27.75 -12.80
C PHE A 9 44.00 27.02 -13.54
N PHE A 10 44.10 25.68 -13.41
CA PHE A 10 42.98 24.78 -13.16
C PHE A 10 41.97 25.38 -12.18
N SER A 11 40.70 25.37 -12.55
CA SER A 11 39.62 25.26 -11.58
C SER A 11 38.55 24.35 -12.16
N ILE A 12 38.77 23.04 -12.02
CA ILE A 12 37.69 22.07 -12.11
C ILE A 12 36.86 22.31 -10.85
N ALA A 13 35.78 23.06 -10.98
CA ALA A 13 34.72 23.10 -10.00
C ALA A 13 34.07 21.71 -9.96
N LEU A 14 34.71 20.78 -9.24
CA LEU A 14 34.08 19.55 -8.81
C LEU A 14 33.06 19.95 -7.75
N LEU A 15 31.86 20.32 -8.21
CA LEU A 15 30.67 20.38 -7.39
C LEU A 15 30.46 18.98 -6.81
N ALA A 16 31.05 18.75 -5.64
CA ALA A 16 30.66 17.67 -4.77
C ALA A 16 29.17 17.90 -4.47
N PHE A 17 28.32 17.21 -5.21
CA PHE A 17 26.91 17.07 -4.88
C PHE A 17 26.90 16.35 -3.53
N LEU A 18 26.87 17.15 -2.45
CA LEU A 18 26.59 16.66 -1.11
C LEU A 18 25.26 15.93 -1.24
N ALA A 19 25.33 14.60 -1.27
CA ALA A 19 24.19 13.75 -1.07
C ALA A 19 23.65 14.14 0.29
N ILE A 20 22.58 14.94 0.29
CA ILE A 20 21.70 15.07 1.43
C ILE A 20 21.18 13.65 1.62
N VAL A 21 21.84 12.87 2.48
CA VAL A 21 21.30 11.62 3.02
C VAL A 21 20.18 12.04 3.96
N GLY A 22 19.15 12.64 3.36
CA GLY A 22 17.93 12.99 4.02
C GLY A 22 17.26 11.67 4.38
N CYS A 23 16.71 11.63 5.59
CA CYS A 23 15.93 10.52 6.14
C CYS A 23 14.62 10.26 5.37
N ALA A 24 14.56 10.56 4.07
CA ALA A 24 13.43 10.37 3.20
C ALA A 24 13.23 8.88 2.93
N VAL A 25 11.97 8.45 2.93
CA VAL A 25 11.57 7.14 2.42
C VAL A 25 12.03 7.06 0.95
N PRO A 26 12.80 6.04 0.56
CA PRO A 26 13.18 5.87 -0.84
C PRO A 26 11.94 5.73 -1.72
N ASP A 27 11.89 6.51 -2.81
CA ASP A 27 10.76 6.51 -3.74
C ASP A 27 10.81 5.29 -4.65
N LEU A 28 10.04 4.25 -4.31
CA LEU A 28 9.92 3.05 -5.14
C LEU A 28 9.15 3.27 -6.46
N GLY A 29 8.65 4.49 -6.72
CA GLY A 29 8.17 4.91 -8.03
C GLY A 29 9.30 5.16 -9.03
N ASP A 30 10.51 5.45 -8.53
CA ASP A 30 11.72 5.55 -9.35
C ASP A 30 12.30 4.16 -9.66
N SER A 31 12.60 3.90 -10.93
CA SER A 31 13.06 2.59 -11.38
C SER A 31 14.45 2.24 -10.83
N GLU A 32 15.35 3.21 -10.69
CA GLU A 32 16.70 2.95 -10.17
C GLU A 32 16.63 2.57 -8.68
N THR A 33 15.83 3.32 -7.91
CA THR A 33 15.54 3.07 -6.50
C THR A 33 14.88 1.72 -6.30
N LEU A 34 13.92 1.35 -7.15
CA LEU A 34 13.27 0.04 -7.10
C LEU A 34 14.26 -1.11 -7.35
N GLU A 35 15.13 -1.00 -8.35
CA GLU A 35 16.13 -2.03 -8.65
C GLU A 35 17.22 -2.12 -7.57
N ASP A 36 17.65 -0.99 -7.00
CA ASP A 36 18.54 -0.97 -5.85
C ASP A 36 17.90 -1.62 -4.61
N ALA A 37 16.63 -1.32 -4.33
CA ALA A 37 15.87 -1.94 -3.25
C ALA A 37 15.77 -3.45 -3.42
N LYS A 38 15.43 -3.94 -4.63
CA LYS A 38 15.39 -5.38 -4.94
C LYS A 38 16.74 -6.08 -4.71
N ARG A 39 17.85 -5.42 -5.07
CA ARG A 39 19.21 -5.95 -4.89
C ARG A 39 19.61 -6.02 -3.41
N LYS A 40 19.22 -5.02 -2.62
CA LYS A 40 19.55 -4.92 -1.18
C LYS A 40 18.64 -5.76 -0.30
N ALA A 41 17.47 -6.17 -0.79
CA ALA A 41 16.47 -6.86 0.00
C ALA A 41 16.90 -8.26 0.45
N ILE A 42 16.81 -8.52 1.76
CA ILE A 42 16.94 -9.87 2.32
C ILE A 42 15.58 -10.56 2.38
N PRO A 43 15.51 -11.90 2.39
CA PRO A 43 14.26 -12.61 2.64
C PRO A 43 13.69 -12.23 4.01
N ILE A 44 12.44 -11.80 4.08
CA ILE A 44 11.81 -11.38 5.34
C ILE A 44 11.70 -12.53 6.36
N ASP A 45 11.65 -13.78 5.86
CA ASP A 45 11.65 -15.01 6.66
C ASP A 45 13.04 -15.39 7.22
N SER A 46 14.08 -14.65 6.84
CA SER A 46 15.41 -14.74 7.49
C SER A 46 15.52 -13.92 8.78
N LEU A 47 14.48 -13.14 9.11
CA LEU A 47 14.38 -12.35 10.33
C LEU A 47 13.46 -13.05 11.33
N ASP A 48 13.78 -12.93 12.61
CA ASP A 48 12.93 -13.41 13.69
C ASP A 48 11.89 -12.36 14.07
N ARG A 49 10.76 -12.82 14.61
CA ARG A 49 9.74 -11.95 15.22
C ARG A 49 9.79 -12.05 16.74
N LYS A 50 10.16 -10.96 17.41
CA LYS A 50 10.28 -10.92 18.87
C LYS A 50 9.41 -9.85 19.50
N LEU A 51 8.76 -10.21 20.61
CA LEU A 51 8.10 -9.23 21.47
C LEU A 51 9.18 -8.41 22.19
N MET A 52 9.17 -7.10 21.98
CA MET A 52 10.07 -6.15 22.59
C MET A 52 9.26 -4.98 23.16
N HIS A 53 9.86 -4.27 24.13
CA HIS A 53 9.19 -3.14 24.81
C HIS A 53 7.79 -3.52 25.34
N GLU A 54 7.68 -4.75 25.85
CA GLU A 54 6.50 -5.35 26.50
C GLU A 54 5.25 -5.53 25.62
N LEU A 55 5.14 -4.86 24.48
CA LEU A 55 3.90 -4.81 23.69
C LEU A 55 4.08 -4.83 22.17
N ILE A 56 5.31 -4.70 21.65
CA ILE A 56 5.53 -4.53 20.20
C ILE A 56 6.29 -5.74 19.66
N VAL A 57 5.75 -6.41 18.65
CA VAL A 57 6.48 -7.46 17.92
C VAL A 57 7.30 -6.82 16.83
N LEU A 58 8.62 -6.96 16.89
CA LEU A 58 9.58 -6.42 15.93
C LEU A 58 10.22 -7.54 15.12
N TYR A 59 10.55 -7.22 13.87
CA TYR A 59 11.52 -8.00 13.09
C TYR A 59 12.92 -7.72 13.61
N VAL A 60 13.64 -8.76 14.00
CA VAL A 60 15.01 -8.69 14.50
C VAL A 60 15.95 -9.54 13.68
N ASP A 61 17.22 -9.15 13.64
CA ASP A 61 18.27 -9.95 13.03
C ASP A 61 18.79 -11.07 13.97
N GLN A 62 19.88 -11.73 13.57
CA GLN A 62 20.48 -12.84 14.33
C GLN A 62 21.10 -12.41 15.66
N GLU A 63 21.40 -11.12 15.83
CA GLU A 63 21.89 -10.52 17.07
C GLU A 63 20.73 -10.06 17.97
N GLU A 64 19.49 -10.34 17.55
CA GLU A 64 18.24 -9.94 18.20
C GLU A 64 18.00 -8.42 18.19
N GLU A 65 18.66 -7.70 17.29
CA GLU A 65 18.52 -6.25 17.16
C GLU A 65 17.40 -5.88 16.17
N PRO A 66 16.59 -4.84 16.43
CA PRO A 66 15.52 -4.42 15.52
C PRO A 66 16.04 -4.05 14.12
N TYR A 67 15.65 -4.85 13.13
CA TYR A 67 16.23 -4.79 11.79
C TYR A 67 15.87 -3.49 11.06
N THR A 68 16.83 -2.89 10.35
CA THR A 68 16.60 -1.76 9.46
C THR A 68 17.17 -2.04 8.09
N GLY A 69 16.32 -2.11 7.07
CA GLY A 69 16.73 -2.44 5.72
C GLY A 69 15.58 -2.90 4.82
N TRP A 70 15.93 -3.20 3.57
CA TRP A 70 15.00 -3.75 2.60
C TRP A 70 14.74 -5.22 2.88
N VAL A 71 13.48 -5.62 2.76
CA VAL A 71 13.06 -7.02 2.85
C VAL A 71 12.18 -7.40 1.68
N ARG A 72 12.21 -8.69 1.35
CA ARG A 72 11.39 -9.27 0.29
C ARG A 72 10.79 -10.60 0.69
N GLU A 73 9.76 -10.99 -0.04
CA GLU A 73 9.20 -12.33 -0.05
C GLU A 73 9.08 -12.76 -1.51
N ASP A 74 9.32 -14.05 -1.80
CA ASP A 74 9.15 -14.63 -3.13
C ASP A 74 7.93 -15.57 -3.16
N HIS A 75 7.30 -15.67 -4.32
CA HIS A 75 6.27 -16.67 -4.60
C HIS A 75 6.87 -18.08 -4.67
N PRO A 76 6.06 -19.15 -4.62
CA PRO A 76 6.55 -20.52 -4.80
C PRO A 76 7.33 -20.73 -6.11
N ASN A 77 6.95 -20.00 -7.18
CA ASN A 77 7.62 -19.99 -8.48
C ASN A 77 8.93 -19.17 -8.52
N LYS A 78 9.40 -18.67 -7.36
CA LYS A 78 10.63 -17.86 -7.19
C LYS A 78 10.59 -16.47 -7.83
N THR A 79 9.40 -15.97 -8.17
CA THR A 79 9.24 -14.56 -8.56
C THR A 79 8.93 -13.67 -7.37
N LEU A 80 9.30 -12.39 -7.44
CA LEU A 80 9.13 -11.44 -6.34
C LEU A 80 7.64 -11.30 -5.98
N LYS A 81 7.30 -11.55 -4.71
CA LYS A 81 5.93 -11.44 -4.18
C LYS A 81 5.70 -10.16 -3.41
N THR A 82 6.66 -9.76 -2.58
CA THR A 82 6.58 -8.59 -1.70
C THR A 82 7.94 -7.91 -1.64
N LEU A 83 7.95 -6.57 -1.59
CA LEU A 83 9.13 -5.75 -1.33
C LEU A 83 8.74 -4.58 -0.43
N GLY A 84 9.55 -4.31 0.58
CA GLY A 84 9.31 -3.17 1.47
C GLY A 84 10.50 -2.87 2.37
N PHE A 85 10.43 -1.74 3.07
CA PHE A 85 11.47 -1.30 3.99
C PHE A 85 11.02 -1.50 5.43
N LEU A 86 11.90 -2.10 6.25
CA LEU A 86 11.76 -2.15 7.69
C LEU A 86 12.63 -1.05 8.31
N LYS A 87 12.09 -0.32 9.28
CA LYS A 87 12.79 0.67 10.09
C LYS A 87 12.63 0.29 11.55
N LYS A 88 13.72 -0.07 12.24
CA LYS A 88 13.71 -0.56 13.62
C LYS A 88 12.70 -1.70 13.83
N GLY A 89 12.70 -2.66 12.93
CA GLY A 89 11.88 -3.86 12.98
C GLY A 89 10.41 -3.67 12.59
N GLN A 90 10.02 -2.51 12.05
CA GLN A 90 8.62 -2.19 11.70
C GLN A 90 8.51 -1.76 10.24
N LYS A 91 7.38 -2.06 9.59
CA LYS A 91 7.10 -1.60 8.23
C LYS A 91 7.10 -0.08 8.15
N PHE A 92 7.77 0.44 7.13
CA PHE A 92 7.90 1.86 6.89
C PHE A 92 7.96 2.16 5.39
N GLY A 93 7.34 3.27 4.96
CA GLY A 93 7.32 3.70 3.58
C GLY A 93 6.41 2.86 2.68
N LEU A 94 6.70 2.86 1.37
CA LEU A 94 5.92 2.13 0.38
C LEU A 94 6.24 0.62 0.43
N TRP A 95 5.20 -0.18 0.50
CA TRP A 95 5.23 -1.64 0.37
C TRP A 95 4.51 -2.06 -0.89
N LEU A 96 5.21 -2.86 -1.70
CA LEU A 96 4.75 -3.33 -2.99
C LEU A 96 4.53 -4.85 -2.93
N HIS A 97 3.47 -5.30 -3.58
CA HIS A 97 3.18 -6.71 -3.76
C HIS A 97 2.83 -6.99 -5.22
N TRP A 98 3.23 -8.16 -5.70
CA TRP A 98 2.97 -8.61 -7.06
C TRP A 98 2.15 -9.90 -7.07
N HIS A 99 1.36 -10.08 -8.13
CA HIS A 99 0.74 -11.36 -8.47
C HIS A 99 1.81 -12.33 -8.99
N GLU A 100 1.52 -13.62 -9.04
CA GLU A 100 2.47 -14.64 -9.56
C GLU A 100 2.85 -14.41 -11.03
N ASN A 101 2.00 -13.71 -11.80
CA ASN A 101 2.27 -13.29 -13.18
C ASN A 101 3.11 -11.99 -13.28
N GLN A 102 3.69 -11.54 -12.16
CA GLN A 102 4.53 -10.34 -12.06
C GLN A 102 3.83 -9.00 -12.35
N THR A 103 2.51 -8.97 -12.38
CA THR A 103 1.77 -7.70 -12.37
C THR A 103 1.65 -7.14 -10.96
N MET A 104 1.56 -5.81 -10.84
CA MET A 104 1.37 -5.16 -9.54
C MET A 104 0.05 -5.62 -8.93
N ARG A 105 0.08 -6.04 -7.66
CA ARG A 105 -1.10 -6.45 -6.89
C ARG A 105 -1.52 -5.38 -5.91
N LEU A 106 -0.58 -4.83 -5.16
CA LEU A 106 -0.85 -3.87 -4.09
C LEU A 106 0.33 -2.93 -3.91
N ALA A 107 0.02 -1.65 -3.72
CA ALA A 107 0.93 -0.62 -3.28
C ALA A 107 0.29 0.06 -2.07
N SER A 108 0.98 0.05 -0.93
CA SER A 108 0.46 0.58 0.33
C SER A 108 1.54 1.28 1.12
N GLU A 109 1.21 2.43 1.71
CA GLU A 109 2.13 3.19 2.56
C GLU A 109 1.99 2.79 4.03
N TRP A 110 3.13 2.65 4.69
CA TRP A 110 3.24 2.21 6.08
C TRP A 110 4.06 3.19 6.91
N HIS A 111 3.68 3.37 8.16
CA HIS A 111 4.44 4.09 9.15
C HIS A 111 4.35 3.32 10.48
N GLN A 112 5.46 2.73 10.91
CA GLN A 112 5.54 2.01 12.19
C GLN A 112 4.48 0.90 12.31
N ASP A 113 4.46 -0.01 11.33
CA ASP A 113 3.49 -1.11 11.22
C ASP A 113 2.01 -0.69 11.10
N ARG A 114 1.73 0.59 10.88
CA ARG A 114 0.39 1.10 10.60
C ARG A 114 0.28 1.55 9.16
N LEU A 115 -0.81 1.19 8.49
CA LEU A 115 -1.15 1.76 7.19
C LEU A 115 -1.37 3.27 7.34
N GLN A 116 -0.62 4.05 6.57
CA GLN A 116 -0.68 5.50 6.64
C GLN A 116 -0.30 6.10 5.30
N GLY A 117 -1.29 6.67 4.60
CA GLY A 117 -1.12 7.27 3.28
C GLY A 117 -1.87 6.49 2.20
N SER A 118 -1.30 6.43 1.00
CA SER A 118 -1.98 5.86 -0.16
C SER A 118 -2.16 4.33 -0.08
N TYR A 119 -3.28 3.85 -0.61
CA TYR A 119 -3.58 2.43 -0.80
C TYR A 119 -4.12 2.21 -2.21
N LYS A 120 -3.52 1.28 -2.94
CA LYS A 120 -3.97 0.91 -4.28
C LYS A 120 -3.80 -0.57 -4.53
N GLU A 121 -4.88 -1.23 -4.94
CA GLU A 121 -4.90 -2.65 -5.28
C GLU A 121 -5.32 -2.81 -6.74
N TRP A 122 -4.73 -3.80 -7.42
CA TRP A 122 -5.02 -4.14 -8.81
C TRP A 122 -5.35 -5.62 -8.95
N TYR A 123 -6.23 -5.90 -9.92
CA TYR A 123 -6.42 -7.25 -10.43
C TYR A 123 -5.18 -7.72 -11.21
N ASP A 124 -5.04 -9.04 -11.36
CA ASP A 124 -3.95 -9.67 -12.13
C ASP A 124 -3.91 -9.25 -13.62
N ASN A 125 -4.98 -8.63 -14.13
CA ASN A 125 -5.12 -8.07 -15.47
C ASN A 125 -4.71 -6.59 -15.56
N ASN A 126 -3.99 -6.07 -14.56
CA ASN A 126 -3.51 -4.69 -14.42
C ASN A 126 -4.60 -3.62 -14.23
N ARG A 127 -5.88 -3.99 -14.10
CA ARG A 127 -6.94 -3.01 -13.82
C ARG A 127 -6.99 -2.71 -12.33
N THR A 128 -7.24 -1.44 -12.00
CA THR A 128 -7.46 -1.01 -10.63
C THR A 128 -8.63 -1.80 -10.04
N LYS A 129 -8.43 -2.34 -8.85
CA LYS A 129 -9.46 -3.01 -8.05
C LYS A 129 -9.97 -2.09 -6.95
N VAL A 130 -9.05 -1.45 -6.22
CA VAL A 130 -9.38 -0.51 -5.14
C VAL A 130 -8.37 0.64 -5.12
N VAL A 131 -8.84 1.85 -4.84
CA VAL A 131 -8.01 3.01 -4.45
C VAL A 131 -8.61 3.67 -3.22
N GLY A 132 -7.75 4.14 -2.33
CA GLY A 132 -8.14 4.93 -1.17
C GLY A 132 -6.96 5.45 -0.38
N GLN A 133 -7.24 5.95 0.81
CA GLN A 133 -6.23 6.40 1.77
C GLN A 133 -6.47 5.77 3.14
N THR A 134 -5.38 5.66 3.88
CA THR A 134 -5.36 5.11 5.23
C THR A 134 -4.72 6.12 6.18
N PHE A 135 -5.16 6.10 7.44
CA PHE A 135 -4.58 6.89 8.49
C PHE A 135 -4.61 6.10 9.78
N ASP A 136 -3.46 5.97 10.44
CA ASP A 136 -3.30 5.26 11.70
C ASP A 136 -3.80 3.79 11.69
N GLY A 137 -3.61 3.10 10.56
CA GLY A 137 -4.04 1.72 10.37
C GLY A 137 -5.49 1.56 9.90
N GLU A 138 -6.25 2.65 9.82
CA GLU A 138 -7.68 2.64 9.47
C GLU A 138 -7.93 3.22 8.08
N VAL A 139 -9.03 2.81 7.45
CA VAL A 139 -9.54 3.43 6.23
C VAL A 139 -9.98 4.88 6.49
N ASN A 140 -9.55 5.82 5.64
CA ASN A 140 -9.84 7.23 5.82
C ASN A 140 -9.94 7.97 4.47
N GLY A 141 -10.90 8.88 4.35
CA GLY A 141 -11.18 9.61 3.12
C GLY A 141 -12.01 8.82 2.11
N GLU A 142 -11.78 9.11 0.84
CA GLU A 142 -12.52 8.56 -0.30
C GLU A 142 -11.97 7.20 -0.71
N TRP A 143 -12.86 6.23 -0.88
CA TRP A 143 -12.54 4.88 -1.33
C TRP A 143 -13.36 4.53 -2.55
N LYS A 144 -12.69 4.03 -3.59
CA LYS A 144 -13.34 3.56 -4.83
C LYS A 144 -12.94 2.12 -5.10
N GLY A 145 -13.95 1.27 -5.28
CA GLY A 145 -13.81 -0.10 -5.75
C GLY A 145 -14.28 -0.23 -7.19
N TYR A 146 -13.66 -1.15 -7.93
CA TYR A 146 -13.97 -1.42 -9.34
C TYR A 146 -14.11 -2.91 -9.56
N TYR A 147 -14.96 -3.28 -10.50
CA TYR A 147 -15.04 -4.64 -11.02
C TYR A 147 -13.84 -4.97 -11.92
N ARG A 148 -13.60 -6.26 -12.18
CA ARG A 148 -12.53 -6.72 -13.08
C ARG A 148 -12.70 -6.21 -14.50
N ASN A 149 -13.93 -5.91 -14.91
CA ASN A 149 -14.23 -5.28 -16.20
C ASN A 149 -13.85 -3.77 -16.26
N GLY A 150 -13.50 -3.16 -15.13
CA GLY A 150 -13.10 -1.76 -15.00
C GLY A 150 -14.25 -0.79 -14.65
N SER A 151 -15.50 -1.25 -14.61
CA SER A 151 -16.63 -0.44 -14.16
C SER A 151 -16.55 -0.21 -12.65
N ILE A 152 -17.09 0.92 -12.19
CA ILE A 152 -17.12 1.21 -10.75
C ILE A 152 -18.03 0.20 -10.04
N ASN A 153 -17.56 -0.35 -8.92
CA ASN A 153 -18.32 -1.22 -8.04
C ASN A 153 -18.84 -0.43 -6.84
N SER A 154 -18.00 0.42 -6.27
CA SER A 154 -18.33 1.15 -5.05
C SER A 154 -17.60 2.48 -4.94
N HIS A 155 -18.20 3.40 -4.18
CA HIS A 155 -17.64 4.69 -3.83
C HIS A 155 -18.13 5.03 -2.43
N SER A 156 -17.21 5.36 -1.53
CA SER A 156 -17.51 5.68 -0.14
C SER A 156 -16.60 6.75 0.40
N HIS A 157 -17.08 7.42 1.45
CA HIS A 157 -16.24 8.24 2.32
C HIS A 157 -16.27 7.69 3.74
N THR A 158 -15.10 7.63 4.36
CA THR A 158 -14.89 7.12 5.72
C THR A 158 -14.05 8.11 6.50
N GLN A 159 -14.37 8.34 7.77
CA GLN A 159 -13.56 9.17 8.66
C GLN A 159 -13.12 8.36 9.89
N MET A 160 -11.80 8.18 10.05
CA MET A 160 -11.20 7.42 11.15
C MET A 160 -11.87 6.04 11.34
N GLY A 161 -11.99 5.26 10.27
CA GLY A 161 -12.62 3.93 10.30
C GLY A 161 -14.15 3.91 10.32
N LYS A 162 -14.83 5.06 10.47
CA LYS A 162 -16.30 5.14 10.46
C LYS A 162 -16.84 5.51 9.09
N LEU A 163 -17.66 4.63 8.52
CA LEU A 163 -18.28 4.86 7.22
C LEU A 163 -19.27 6.02 7.31
N GLU A 164 -19.13 7.05 6.48
CA GLU A 164 -20.08 8.16 6.43
C GLU A 164 -21.13 7.95 5.34
N TRP A 165 -20.70 7.55 4.15
CA TRP A 165 -21.62 7.23 3.07
C TRP A 165 -21.03 6.21 2.11
N MET A 166 -21.90 5.49 1.41
CA MET A 166 -21.53 4.48 0.42
C MET A 166 -22.56 4.44 -0.70
N LYS A 167 -22.07 4.37 -1.94
CA LYS A 167 -22.83 4.09 -3.15
C LYS A 167 -22.24 2.83 -3.80
N VAL A 168 -23.11 1.98 -4.33
CA VAL A 168 -22.72 0.74 -5.00
C VAL A 168 -23.37 0.67 -6.37
N TRP A 169 -22.67 0.09 -7.33
CA TRP A 169 -23.13 -0.18 -8.69
C TRP A 169 -23.04 -1.68 -8.97
N THR A 170 -23.92 -2.20 -9.81
CA THR A 170 -23.85 -3.58 -10.32
C THR A 170 -22.81 -3.70 -11.45
N PRO A 171 -22.41 -4.93 -11.85
CA PRO A 171 -21.38 -5.11 -12.88
C PRO A 171 -21.71 -4.49 -14.25
N ASP A 172 -23.00 -4.34 -14.56
CA ASP A 172 -23.52 -3.66 -15.75
C ASP A 172 -23.36 -2.12 -15.71
N GLY A 173 -22.88 -1.58 -14.60
CA GLY A 173 -22.65 -0.15 -14.38
C GLY A 173 -23.88 0.61 -13.88
N SER A 174 -25.02 -0.04 -13.66
CA SER A 174 -26.20 0.62 -13.09
C SER A 174 -26.06 0.80 -11.57
N PRO A 175 -26.51 1.93 -11.00
CA PRO A 175 -26.45 2.15 -9.55
C PRO A 175 -27.43 1.20 -8.84
N CYS A 176 -27.01 0.62 -7.72
CA CYS A 176 -27.87 -0.23 -6.90
C CYS A 176 -28.83 0.64 -6.06
N PRO A 177 -30.15 0.62 -6.31
CA PRO A 177 -31.10 1.45 -5.57
C PRO A 177 -31.30 0.99 -4.11
N LEU A 178 -30.93 -0.26 -3.81
CA LEU A 178 -31.05 -0.85 -2.47
C LEU A 178 -29.80 -0.62 -1.61
N SER A 179 -28.75 -0.03 -2.17
CA SER A 179 -27.48 0.20 -1.51
C SER A 179 -27.29 1.68 -1.23
N LYS A 180 -27.60 2.07 0.00
CA LYS A 180 -27.51 3.44 0.44
C LYS A 180 -27.11 3.49 1.90
N VAL A 181 -25.93 4.06 2.16
CA VAL A 181 -25.48 4.49 3.49
C VAL A 181 -25.31 6.00 3.43
N GLU A 182 -25.94 6.73 4.35
CA GLU A 182 -25.81 8.17 4.52
C GLU A 182 -25.68 8.50 6.00
N ASN A 183 -24.80 9.44 6.34
CA ASN A 183 -24.47 9.82 7.72
C ASN A 183 -24.18 8.60 8.61
N GLY A 184 -23.53 7.58 8.04
CA GLY A 184 -23.15 6.32 8.66
C GLY A 184 -24.30 5.36 8.97
N ASN A 185 -25.49 5.59 8.41
CA ASN A 185 -26.65 4.71 8.61
C ASN A 185 -27.17 4.19 7.28
N GLY A 186 -27.55 2.91 7.26
CA GLY A 186 -28.16 2.29 6.09
C GLY A 186 -27.57 0.91 5.82
N ALA A 187 -27.66 0.48 4.57
CA ALA A 187 -27.14 -0.81 4.16
C ALA A 187 -26.72 -0.79 2.70
N TYR A 188 -25.81 -1.68 2.35
CA TYR A 188 -25.48 -1.96 0.96
C TYR A 188 -25.29 -3.45 0.71
N TRP A 189 -25.40 -3.81 -0.56
CA TRP A 189 -25.11 -5.14 -1.07
C TRP A 189 -23.76 -5.13 -1.79
N GLU A 190 -22.98 -6.18 -1.57
CA GLU A 190 -21.84 -6.55 -2.41
C GLU A 190 -22.32 -7.53 -3.47
N TYR A 191 -21.77 -7.36 -4.67
CA TYR A 191 -22.12 -8.12 -5.85
C TYR A 191 -20.88 -8.83 -6.40
N ASP A 192 -21.07 -10.04 -6.91
CA ASP A 192 -20.06 -10.73 -7.70
C ASP A 192 -20.01 -10.15 -9.13
N GLU A 193 -18.99 -10.52 -9.89
CA GLU A 193 -18.78 -10.12 -11.28
C GLU A 193 -19.93 -10.54 -12.21
N ASP A 194 -20.67 -11.61 -11.86
CA ASP A 194 -21.86 -12.07 -12.58
C ASP A 194 -23.16 -11.33 -12.19
N GLY A 195 -23.09 -10.44 -11.19
CA GLY A 195 -24.22 -9.66 -10.69
C GLY A 195 -25.03 -10.37 -9.59
N SER A 196 -24.62 -11.56 -9.16
CA SER A 196 -25.19 -12.21 -7.99
C SER A 196 -24.84 -11.42 -6.72
N ARG A 197 -25.76 -11.44 -5.73
CA ARG A 197 -25.54 -10.78 -4.45
C ARG A 197 -24.76 -11.71 -3.54
N ILE A 198 -23.65 -11.22 -3.00
CA ILE A 198 -22.78 -11.99 -2.10
C ILE A 198 -23.18 -11.69 -0.65
N LEU A 199 -23.16 -10.41 -0.28
CA LEU A 199 -23.19 -10.01 1.12
C LEU A 199 -24.01 -8.73 1.28
N ARG A 200 -24.90 -8.70 2.27
CA ARG A 200 -25.50 -7.45 2.74
C ARG A 200 -24.83 -7.00 4.01
N ARG A 201 -24.39 -5.74 4.04
CA ARG A 201 -23.85 -5.09 5.25
C ARG A 201 -24.77 -3.98 5.70
N VAL A 202 -24.99 -3.91 7.02
CA VAL A 202 -25.85 -2.91 7.67
C VAL A 202 -25.01 -2.08 8.63
N PHE A 203 -25.13 -0.76 8.52
CA PHE A 203 -24.36 0.20 9.30
C PHE A 203 -25.27 1.05 10.17
N SER A 204 -24.77 1.38 11.36
CA SER A 204 -25.35 2.40 12.22
C SER A 204 -24.25 3.20 12.91
N GLN A 205 -24.33 4.53 12.76
CA GLN A 205 -23.31 5.48 13.21
C GLN A 205 -21.90 5.15 12.68
N GLY A 206 -21.85 4.70 11.42
CA GLY A 206 -20.62 4.38 10.70
C GLY A 206 -19.95 3.07 11.10
N VAL A 207 -20.56 2.31 12.01
CA VAL A 207 -20.07 1.00 12.46
C VAL A 207 -20.95 -0.09 11.86
N GLU A 208 -20.32 -1.13 11.33
CA GLU A 208 -21.03 -2.32 10.86
C GLU A 208 -21.74 -3.01 12.03
N ARG A 209 -23.03 -3.27 11.87
CA ARG A 209 -23.87 -3.94 12.87
C ARG A 209 -24.19 -5.37 12.48
N LYS A 210 -24.24 -5.65 11.18
CA LYS A 210 -24.62 -6.95 10.67
C LYS A 210 -24.07 -7.16 9.27
N ALA A 211 -23.54 -8.36 9.04
CA ALA A 211 -23.28 -8.92 7.73
C ALA A 211 -24.16 -10.16 7.52
N GLN A 212 -24.83 -10.26 6.38
CA GLN A 212 -25.67 -11.40 6.02
C GLN A 212 -25.30 -11.87 4.63
N ALA A 213 -24.66 -13.03 4.54
CA ALA A 213 -24.44 -13.67 3.25
C ALA A 213 -25.79 -14.02 2.63
N GLN A 214 -25.89 -13.89 1.32
CA GLN A 214 -27.05 -14.44 0.61
C GLN A 214 -26.92 -15.97 0.68
N SER A 215 -27.81 -16.63 1.42
CA SER A 215 -27.88 -18.10 1.38
C SER A 215 -28.16 -18.54 -0.05
N GLY A 216 -27.19 -19.25 -0.65
CA GLY A 216 -27.35 -19.86 -1.96
C GLY A 216 -28.55 -20.81 -1.96
N LYS A 217 -29.35 -20.74 -3.02
CA LYS A 217 -30.23 -21.84 -3.41
C LYS A 217 -29.42 -22.83 -4.22
#